data_AF-A0A7X7TKG3-F1
#
_entry.id   AF-A0A7X7TKG3-F1
#
_cell.length_a   1.000
_cell.length_b   1.000
_cell.length_c   1.000
_cell.angle_alpha   90.00
_cell.angle_beta   90.00
_cell.angle_gamma   90.00
#
_symmetry.space_group_name_H-M   'P 1'
#
loop_
_entity.id
_entity.type
_entity.pdbx_description
1 polymer ?
#
loop_
_entity_poly.entity_id
_entity_poly.type
_entity_poly.pdbx_seq_one_letter_code
_entity_poly.pdbx_strand_id
1 'polypeptide(L)'
;MTGENIRENIRDEILKAANLLAAADLLAENGFINDAVSRLYYYLFYYIRALLLTESLQPKTHEGTFRLLGMHFVNNGLLNRSISLIFSKLMKYRQDADYNPSFFFTEADFKEFREEAVQAAFDIQEFLKKRGYIKLQKGNERERND
;
A
#
# COMPACT_ATOMS: atom_id res chain seq x y z
N MET A 1 -15.27 -1.50 17.63
CA MET A 1 -15.73 -0.89 16.36
C MET A 1 -16.92 -1.69 15.85
N THR A 2 -17.96 -1.06 15.35
CA THR A 2 -19.05 -1.75 14.63
C THR A 2 -18.55 -2.20 13.25
N GLY A 3 -19.21 -3.18 12.63
CA GLY A 3 -18.84 -3.66 11.29
C GLY A 3 -18.97 -2.60 10.19
N GLU A 4 -19.84 -1.61 10.37
CA GLU A 4 -19.99 -0.48 9.45
C GLU A 4 -18.81 0.50 9.54
N ASN A 5 -18.39 0.84 10.76
CA ASN A 5 -17.20 1.69 10.99
C ASN A 5 -15.91 1.04 10.46
N ILE A 6 -15.79 -0.30 10.47
CA ILE A 6 -14.64 -0.99 9.87
C ILE A 6 -14.57 -0.75 8.37
N ARG A 7 -15.70 -0.88 7.65
CA ARG A 7 -15.73 -0.68 6.19
C ARG A 7 -15.45 0.75 5.80
N GLU A 8 -15.93 1.71 6.58
CA GLU A 8 -15.64 3.13 6.39
C GLU A 8 -14.15 3.41 6.59
N ASN A 9 -13.57 2.99 7.73
CA ASN A 9 -12.14 3.16 7.99
C ASN A 9 -11.28 2.50 6.90
N ILE A 10 -11.63 1.30 6.43
CA ILE A 10 -10.93 0.64 5.32
C ILE A 10 -10.95 1.48 4.05
N ARG A 11 -12.08 2.13 3.73
CA ARG A 11 -12.17 3.02 2.56
C ARG A 11 -11.31 4.26 2.72
N ASP A 12 -11.26 4.83 3.92
CA ASP A 12 -10.43 6.01 4.19
C ASP A 12 -8.94 5.69 4.03
N GLU A 13 -8.49 4.53 4.51
CA GLU A 13 -7.10 4.08 4.32
C GLU A 13 -6.78 3.86 2.83
N ILE A 14 -7.69 3.25 2.07
CA ILE A 14 -7.53 3.03 0.62
C ILE A 14 -7.52 4.35 -0.15
N LEU A 15 -8.40 5.29 0.19
CA LEU A 15 -8.43 6.62 -0.42
C LEU A 15 -7.13 7.38 -0.12
N LYS A 16 -6.64 7.30 1.12
CA LYS A 16 -5.36 7.88 1.50
C LYS A 16 -4.20 7.28 0.70
N ALA A 17 -4.18 5.96 0.54
CA ALA A 17 -3.22 5.27 -0.30
C ALA A 17 -3.28 5.76 -1.75
N ALA A 18 -4.46 5.81 -2.37
CA ALA A 18 -4.62 6.26 -3.76
C ALA A 18 -4.03 7.67 -3.99
N ASN A 19 -4.28 8.61 -3.07
CA ASN A 19 -3.70 9.95 -3.13
C ASN A 19 -2.17 9.96 -3.01
N LEU A 20 -1.60 9.04 -2.22
CA LEU A 20 -0.14 8.90 -2.06
C LEU A 20 0.52 8.31 -3.30
N LEU A 21 -0.12 7.37 -4.00
CA LEU A 21 0.39 6.86 -5.27
C LEU A 21 0.39 7.96 -6.34
N ALA A 22 -0.70 8.71 -6.46
CA ALA A 22 -0.77 9.84 -7.39
C ALA A 22 0.32 10.88 -7.09
N ALA A 23 0.57 11.18 -5.81
CA ALA A 23 1.66 12.06 -5.42
C ALA A 23 3.05 11.46 -5.73
N ALA A 24 3.25 10.16 -5.49
CA ALA A 24 4.50 9.48 -5.82
C ALA A 24 4.80 9.57 -7.33
N ASP A 25 3.79 9.34 -8.16
CA ASP A 25 3.91 9.39 -9.61
C ASP A 25 4.30 10.81 -10.08
N LEU A 26 3.58 11.83 -9.60
CA LEU A 26 3.90 13.24 -9.91
C LEU A 26 5.32 13.63 -9.46
N LEU A 27 5.74 13.18 -8.28
CA LEU A 27 7.10 13.46 -7.78
C LEU A 27 8.16 12.80 -8.66
N ALA A 28 7.95 11.54 -9.05
CA ALA A 28 8.86 10.82 -9.91
C ALA A 28 8.97 11.47 -11.31
N GLU A 29 7.84 11.85 -11.90
CA GLU A 29 7.78 12.56 -13.19
C GLU A 29 8.54 13.89 -13.18
N ASN A 30 8.65 14.53 -12.01
CA ASN A 30 9.36 15.80 -11.82
C ASN A 30 10.79 15.62 -11.26
N GLY A 31 11.31 14.40 -11.22
CA GLY A 31 12.69 14.11 -10.79
C GLY A 31 12.91 14.06 -9.27
N PHE A 32 11.86 14.18 -8.45
CA PHE A 32 11.93 14.06 -6.99
C PHE A 32 11.84 12.59 -6.55
N ILE A 33 12.80 11.76 -7.00
CA ILE A 33 12.70 10.29 -6.90
C ILE A 33 12.69 9.80 -5.45
N ASN A 34 13.54 10.34 -4.57
CA ASN A 34 13.54 9.93 -3.16
C ASN A 34 12.19 10.23 -2.49
N ASP A 35 11.64 11.42 -2.70
CA ASP A 35 10.31 11.77 -2.18
C ASP A 35 9.24 10.83 -2.75
N ALA A 36 9.34 10.47 -4.04
CA ALA A 36 8.44 9.51 -4.66
C ALA A 36 8.52 8.12 -4.00
N VAL A 37 9.73 7.60 -3.73
CA VAL A 37 9.94 6.33 -3.01
C VAL A 37 9.36 6.38 -1.60
N SER A 38 9.53 7.51 -0.90
CA SER A 38 8.93 7.72 0.43
C SER A 38 7.40 7.64 0.36
N ARG A 39 6.77 8.32 -0.61
CA ARG A 39 5.31 8.24 -0.82
C ARG A 39 4.83 6.85 -1.21
N LEU A 40 5.61 6.12 -1.99
CA LEU A 40 5.30 4.77 -2.40
C LEU A 40 5.29 3.78 -1.23
N TYR A 41 6.20 3.94 -0.26
CA TYR A 41 6.11 3.20 0.99
C TYR A 41 4.79 3.47 1.72
N TYR A 42 4.41 4.75 1.86
CA TYR A 42 3.18 5.09 2.56
C TYR A 42 1.94 4.59 1.81
N TYR A 43 1.95 4.58 0.49
CA TYR A 43 0.92 3.94 -0.33
C TYR A 43 0.66 2.50 0.12
N LEU A 44 1.70 1.66 0.18
CA LEU A 44 1.54 0.26 0.59
C LEU A 44 1.24 0.12 2.10
N PHE A 45 1.83 0.98 2.93
CA PHE A 45 1.56 1.02 4.38
C PHE A 45 0.07 1.19 4.68
N TYR A 46 -0.60 2.09 3.97
CA TYR A 46 -2.03 2.34 4.16
C TYR A 46 -2.91 1.19 3.66
N TYR A 47 -2.50 0.47 2.60
CA TYR A 47 -3.16 -0.79 2.25
C TYR A 47 -3.02 -1.87 3.32
N ILE A 48 -1.85 -1.98 3.95
CA ILE A 48 -1.64 -2.94 5.04
C ILE A 48 -2.43 -2.54 6.29
N ARG A 49 -2.58 -1.24 6.56
CA ARG A 49 -3.49 -0.77 7.62
C ARG A 49 -4.94 -1.14 7.31
N ALA A 50 -5.39 -0.93 6.08
CA ALA A 50 -6.72 -1.35 5.64
C ALA A 50 -6.95 -2.85 5.86
N LEU A 51 -5.95 -3.67 5.53
CA LEU A 51 -5.94 -5.10 5.78
C LEU A 51 -6.03 -5.43 7.29
N LEU A 52 -5.23 -4.78 8.13
CA LEU A 52 -5.22 -5.03 9.58
C LEU A 52 -6.54 -4.66 10.28
N LEU A 53 -7.28 -3.68 9.74
CA LEU A 53 -8.60 -3.34 10.25
C LEU A 53 -9.61 -4.50 10.14
N THR A 54 -9.42 -5.46 9.23
CA THR A 54 -10.30 -6.65 9.13
C THR A 54 -10.18 -7.55 10.36
N GLU A 55 -9.05 -7.49 11.06
CA GLU A 55 -8.77 -8.21 12.30
C GLU A 55 -8.92 -7.31 13.54
N SER A 56 -9.51 -6.12 13.38
CA SER A 56 -9.61 -5.10 14.44
C SER A 56 -8.26 -4.65 15.02
N LEU A 57 -7.19 -4.71 14.22
CA LEU A 57 -5.83 -4.35 14.62
C LEU A 57 -5.48 -2.93 14.16
N GLN A 58 -4.90 -2.14 15.07
CA GLN A 58 -4.45 -0.76 14.79
C GLN A 58 -3.02 -0.55 15.34
N PRO A 59 -1.98 -0.90 14.56
CA PRO A 59 -0.60 -0.70 14.99
C PRO A 59 -0.27 0.79 15.15
N LYS A 60 0.57 1.10 16.14
CA LYS A 60 1.06 2.47 16.41
C LYS A 60 2.42 2.77 15.78
N THR A 61 3.06 1.76 15.18
CA THR A 61 4.42 1.87 14.63
C THR A 61 4.54 1.13 13.29
N HIS A 62 5.54 1.52 12.50
CA HIS A 62 5.88 0.87 11.22
C HIS A 62 6.26 -0.60 11.42
N GLU A 63 7.16 -0.87 12.38
CA GLU A 63 7.56 -2.24 12.76
C GLU A 63 6.37 -3.07 13.26
N GLY A 64 5.48 -2.46 14.06
CA GLY A 64 4.27 -3.11 14.53
C GLY A 64 3.36 -3.52 13.37
N THR A 65 3.25 -2.67 12.36
CA THR A 65 2.47 -2.94 11.13
C THR A 65 3.05 -4.12 10.36
N PHE A 66 4.37 -4.15 10.16
CA PHE A 66 5.07 -5.27 9.50
C PHE A 66 4.89 -6.60 10.26
N ARG A 67 5.08 -6.58 11.58
CA ARG A 67 4.94 -7.78 12.42
C ARG A 67 3.52 -8.34 12.36
N LEU A 68 2.50 -7.49 12.43
CA LEU A 68 1.10 -7.94 12.39
C LEU A 68 0.71 -8.45 11.01
N LEU A 69 1.20 -7.84 9.92
CA LEU A 69 1.03 -8.38 8.56
C LEU A 69 1.55 -9.82 8.48
N GLY A 70 2.78 -10.04 8.96
CA GLY A 70 3.40 -11.36 8.99
C GLY A 70 2.56 -12.37 9.79
N MET A 71 2.20 -12.02 11.02
CA MET A 71 1.50 -12.89 11.96
C MET A 71 0.09 -13.28 11.49
N HIS A 72 -0.68 -12.32 10.96
CA HIS A 72 -2.11 -12.51 10.69
C HIS A 72 -2.46 -12.85 9.25
N PHE A 73 -1.56 -12.63 8.29
CA PHE A 73 -1.90 -12.83 6.87
C PHE A 73 -0.88 -13.62 6.06
N VAL A 74 0.41 -13.48 6.34
CA VAL A 74 1.44 -14.15 5.53
C VAL A 74 1.82 -15.52 6.10
N ASN A 75 2.09 -15.60 7.41
CA ASN A 75 2.54 -16.85 8.04
C ASN A 75 1.45 -17.94 8.09
N ASN A 76 0.19 -17.55 7.97
CA ASN A 76 -0.96 -18.47 7.88
C ASN A 76 -1.42 -18.73 6.44
N GLY A 77 -0.69 -18.21 5.43
CA GLY A 77 -0.96 -18.46 4.01
C GLY A 77 -2.18 -17.75 3.42
N LEU A 78 -2.75 -16.75 4.11
CA LEU A 78 -3.87 -15.96 3.57
C LEU A 78 -3.44 -15.01 2.45
N LEU A 79 -2.18 -14.58 2.47
CA LEU A 79 -1.56 -13.73 1.46
C LEU A 79 -0.17 -14.26 1.08
N ASN A 80 0.28 -13.92 -0.13
CA ASN A 80 1.59 -14.34 -0.64
C ASN A 80 2.73 -13.70 0.18
N ARG A 81 3.78 -14.48 0.44
CA ARG A 81 5.01 -14.02 1.10
C ARG A 81 5.65 -12.81 0.41
N SER A 82 5.51 -12.69 -0.91
CA SER A 82 6.01 -11.53 -1.68
C SER A 82 5.57 -10.20 -1.08
N ILE A 83 4.33 -10.08 -0.58
CA ILE A 83 3.80 -8.84 0.01
C ILE A 83 4.63 -8.40 1.22
N SER A 84 5.00 -9.33 2.10
CA SER A 84 5.86 -9.01 3.26
C SER A 84 7.27 -8.60 2.85
N LEU A 85 7.82 -9.21 1.78
CA LEU A 85 9.16 -8.90 1.28
C LEU A 85 9.18 -7.49 0.65
N ILE A 86 8.20 -7.18 -0.19
CA ILE A 86 8.03 -5.86 -0.83
C ILE A 86 7.85 -4.79 0.25
N PHE A 87 6.99 -5.02 1.24
CA PHE A 87 6.77 -4.04 2.30
C PHE A 87 8.01 -3.80 3.16
N SER A 88 8.78 -4.86 3.49
CA SER A 88 10.05 -4.73 4.22
C SER A 88 11.10 -3.96 3.40
N LYS A 89 11.22 -4.26 2.10
CA LYS A 89 12.09 -3.54 1.14
C LYS A 89 11.76 -2.05 1.11
N LEU A 90 10.49 -1.70 0.89
CA LEU A 90 10.04 -0.30 0.88
C LEU A 90 10.20 0.41 2.23
N MET A 91 10.04 -0.29 3.35
CA MET A 91 10.25 0.29 4.68
C MET A 91 11.71 0.72 4.88
N LYS A 92 12.66 -0.09 4.42
CA LYS A 92 14.08 0.26 4.39
C LYS A 92 14.36 1.41 3.43
N TYR A 93 13.86 1.32 2.20
CA TYR A 93 14.10 2.34 1.19
C TYR A 93 13.49 3.70 1.53
N ARG A 94 12.36 3.74 2.24
CA ARG A 94 11.84 4.99 2.81
C ARG A 94 12.81 5.59 3.82
N GLN A 95 13.48 4.79 4.67
CA GLN A 95 14.51 5.33 5.56
C GLN A 95 15.68 5.94 4.78
N ASP A 96 16.16 5.24 3.76
CA ASP A 96 17.25 5.75 2.91
C ASP A 96 16.80 7.04 2.19
N ALA A 97 15.60 7.06 1.61
CA ALA A 97 15.05 8.22 0.92
C ALA A 97 14.87 9.45 1.83
N ASP A 98 14.35 9.27 3.05
CA ASP A 98 13.99 10.36 3.95
C ASP A 98 15.19 10.92 4.73
N TYR A 99 16.19 10.08 5.03
CA TYR A 99 17.22 10.41 6.02
C TYR A 99 18.65 10.22 5.55
N ASN A 100 18.91 9.56 4.41
CA ASN A 100 20.26 9.37 3.90
C ASN A 100 20.58 10.40 2.82
N PRO A 101 21.28 11.51 3.14
CA PRO A 101 21.54 12.59 2.18
C PRO A 101 22.48 12.19 1.03
N SER A 102 23.14 11.04 1.15
CA SER A 102 24.10 10.54 0.16
C SER A 102 23.54 9.40 -0.69
N PHE A 103 22.27 9.03 -0.49
CA PHE A 103 21.62 7.95 -1.23
C PHE A 103 20.55 8.49 -2.16
N PHE A 104 20.62 8.12 -3.44
CA PHE A 104 19.69 8.56 -4.46
C PHE A 104 19.14 7.35 -5.21
N PHE A 105 17.82 7.28 -5.32
CA PHE A 105 17.16 6.33 -6.20
C PHE A 105 17.06 6.90 -7.62
N THR A 106 17.08 6.01 -8.60
CA THR A 106 16.88 6.33 -10.01
C THR A 106 15.41 6.20 -10.41
N GLU A 107 15.03 6.78 -11.56
CA GLU A 107 13.71 6.54 -12.14
C GLU A 107 13.43 5.05 -12.39
N ALA A 108 14.46 4.27 -12.74
CA ALA A 108 14.34 2.84 -12.95
C ALA A 108 14.00 2.11 -11.65
N ASP A 109 14.69 2.46 -10.55
CA ASP A 109 14.38 1.95 -9.22
C ASP A 109 12.93 2.24 -8.84
N PHE A 110 12.49 3.49 -9.02
CA PHE A 110 11.10 3.87 -8.71
C PHE A 110 10.08 3.09 -9.53
N LYS A 111 10.31 2.91 -10.85
CA LYS A 111 9.41 2.14 -11.72
C LYS A 111 9.28 0.69 -11.24
N GLU A 112 10.39 0.04 -10.94
CA GLU A 112 10.39 -1.33 -10.39
C GLU A 112 9.60 -1.41 -9.08
N PHE A 113 9.91 -0.51 -8.13
CA PHE A 113 9.26 -0.54 -6.82
C PHE A 113 7.78 -0.23 -6.91
N ARG A 114 7.40 0.66 -7.83
CA ARG A 114 6.01 1.03 -8.07
C ARG A 114 5.21 -0.15 -8.58
N GLU A 115 5.75 -0.90 -9.54
CA GLU A 115 5.11 -2.12 -10.05
C GLU A 115 4.91 -3.15 -8.93
N GLU A 116 5.94 -3.41 -8.13
CA GLU A 116 5.86 -4.30 -6.97
C GLU A 116 4.79 -3.86 -5.96
N ALA A 117 4.79 -2.57 -5.60
CA ALA A 117 3.85 -2.01 -4.64
C ALA A 117 2.40 -2.04 -5.15
N VAL A 118 2.17 -1.72 -6.43
CA VAL A 118 0.85 -1.75 -7.05
C VAL A 118 0.32 -3.18 -7.12
N GLN A 119 1.17 -4.16 -7.46
CA GLN A 119 0.77 -5.57 -7.45
C GLN A 119 0.41 -6.05 -6.04
N ALA A 120 1.22 -5.71 -5.04
CA ALA A 120 0.93 -6.07 -3.64
C ALA A 120 -0.39 -5.43 -3.14
N ALA A 121 -0.64 -4.17 -3.49
CA ALA A 121 -1.88 -3.48 -3.17
C ALA A 121 -3.09 -4.12 -3.89
N PHE A 122 -2.94 -4.52 -5.15
CA PHE A 122 -3.97 -5.24 -5.89
C PHE A 122 -4.35 -6.56 -5.19
N ASP A 123 -3.37 -7.35 -4.77
CA ASP A 123 -3.63 -8.61 -4.05
C ASP A 123 -4.38 -8.37 -2.73
N ILE A 124 -4.02 -7.31 -1.99
CA ILE A 124 -4.72 -6.88 -0.78
C ILE A 124 -6.16 -6.46 -1.10
N GLN A 125 -6.38 -5.67 -2.16
CA GLN A 125 -7.73 -5.29 -2.60
C GLN A 125 -8.58 -6.50 -2.94
N GLU A 126 -8.04 -7.47 -3.69
CA GLU A 126 -8.75 -8.70 -4.02
C GLU A 126 -9.12 -9.50 -2.77
N PHE A 127 -8.24 -9.57 -1.79
CA PHE A 127 -8.55 -10.17 -0.49
C PHE A 127 -9.70 -9.45 0.22
N LEU A 128 -9.65 -8.11 0.29
CA LEU A 128 -10.70 -7.30 0.92
C LEU A 128 -12.05 -7.43 0.20
N LYS A 129 -12.06 -7.53 -1.14
CA LYS A 129 -13.27 -7.79 -1.94
C LYS A 129 -13.86 -9.16 -1.61
N LYS A 130 -13.04 -10.22 -1.64
CA LYS A 130 -13.47 -11.59 -1.33
C LYS A 130 -14.06 -11.72 0.08
N ARG A 131 -13.54 -10.93 1.03
CA ARG A 131 -14.03 -10.87 2.42
C ARG A 131 -15.24 -9.93 2.62
N GLY A 132 -15.68 -9.22 1.58
CA GLY A 132 -16.86 -8.35 1.63
C GLY A 132 -16.63 -7.00 2.32
N TYR A 133 -15.38 -6.57 2.52
CA TYR A 133 -15.07 -5.28 3.14
C TYR A 133 -15.17 -4.11 2.17
N ILE A 134 -14.88 -4.35 0.89
CA ILE A 134 -15.02 -3.37 -0.19
C ILE A 134 -15.94 -3.90 -1.29
N LYS A 135 -16.72 -2.99 -1.89
CA LYS A 135 -17.65 -3.36 -2.96
C LYS A 135 -16.86 -3.69 -4.23
N LEU A 136 -17.33 -4.69 -4.99
CA LEU A 136 -16.90 -4.88 -6.37
C LEU A 136 -17.29 -3.63 -7.16
N GLN A 137 -16.33 -2.87 -7.67
CA GLN A 137 -16.65 -1.96 -8.76
C GLN A 137 -17.02 -2.84 -9.96
N LYS A 138 -18.27 -2.74 -10.44
CA LYS A 138 -18.57 -3.13 -11.81
C LYS A 138 -17.65 -2.27 -12.67
N GLY A 139 -16.85 -2.90 -13.54
CA GLY A 139 -15.94 -2.18 -14.43
C GLY A 139 -16.65 -1.00 -15.09
N ASN A 140 -15.96 0.14 -15.19
CA ASN A 140 -16.47 1.32 -15.86
C ASN A 140 -16.93 0.98 -17.29
N GLU A 141 -18.22 0.76 -17.47
CA GLU A 141 -18.92 0.99 -18.75
C GLU A 141 -19.23 2.50 -18.87
N ARG A 142 -18.17 3.32 -18.86
CA ARG A 142 -18.15 4.74 -19.26
C ARG A 142 -16.68 5.00 -19.58
N GLU A 143 -16.21 4.69 -20.78
CA GLU A 143 -16.16 5.63 -21.91
C GLU A 143 -16.34 4.87 -23.26
N ARG A 144 -17.58 4.82 -23.75
CA ARG A 144 -17.89 4.92 -25.19
C ARG A 144 -19.07 5.88 -25.25
N ASN A 145 -18.99 6.87 -26.14
CA ASN A 145 -19.80 8.09 -26.22
C ASN A 145 -19.20 9.14 -25.27
N ASP A 146 -18.38 10.07 -25.74
CA ASP A 146 -18.62 11.02 -26.84
C ASP A 146 -17.40 11.25 -27.75
#